data_AF-A0A6F8URU5-F1
#
_entry.id   AF-A0A6F8URU5-F1
#
_cell.length_a   1.000
_cell.length_b   1.000
_cell.length_c   1.000
_cell.angle_alpha   90.00
_cell.angle_beta   90.00
_cell.angle_gamma   90.00
#
_symmetry.space_group_name_H-M   'P 1'
#
loop_
_entity.id
_entity.type
_entity.pdbx_description
1 polymer ?
#
loop_
_entity_poly.entity_id
_entity_poly.type
_entity_poly.pdbx_seq_one_letter_code
_entity_poly.pdbx_strand_id
1 'polypeptide(L)'
;MIPTGFLNLTPHDTGTDRSARRRAAATTALFGGAASQSGQKFDFSKSGAPAMPTSGTGSLADLYQPAFRSEIALRDKRAARMDRLPAAVRKLASDQGVTDLPVLEVVAVICRACTTMGGNPAQCFASDIGKAIGVTTQRAEEILREAAQRGFIEPRAGNYWRCKL
;
A
#
# COMPACT_ATOMS: atom_id res chain seq x y z
N MET A 1 0.88 -14.94 44.32
CA MET A 1 1.77 -15.85 43.55
C MET A 1 0.91 -16.94 42.96
N ILE A 2 0.65 -16.93 41.66
CA ILE A 2 -0.13 -17.97 40.98
C ILE A 2 0.88 -18.99 40.40
N PRO A 3 0.81 -20.28 40.78
CA PRO A 3 1.78 -21.28 40.32
C PRO A 3 1.53 -21.64 38.86
N THR A 4 2.51 -21.38 37.99
CA THR A 4 2.51 -21.79 36.57
C THR A 4 2.92 -23.25 36.45
N GLY A 5 2.01 -24.13 36.85
CA GLY A 5 2.07 -25.57 36.63
C GLY A 5 1.91 -25.93 35.16
N PHE A 6 3.01 -25.82 34.40
CA PHE A 6 3.42 -26.72 33.32
C PHE A 6 2.29 -27.27 32.40
N LEU A 7 1.85 -26.46 31.44
CA LEU A 7 1.30 -26.96 30.17
C LEU A 7 2.39 -27.78 29.45
N ASN A 8 2.54 -29.05 29.83
CA ASN A 8 3.37 -30.02 29.11
C ASN A 8 2.57 -30.50 27.89
N LEU A 9 2.48 -29.66 26.87
CA LEU A 9 2.04 -30.08 25.55
C LEU A 9 3.23 -30.70 24.84
N THR A 10 3.35 -32.03 24.90
CA THR A 10 4.27 -32.78 24.05
C THR A 10 3.93 -32.48 22.58
N PRO A 11 4.87 -31.95 21.77
CA PRO A 11 4.60 -31.64 20.38
C PRO A 11 4.37 -32.96 19.61
N HIS A 12 3.14 -33.18 19.17
CA HIS A 12 2.80 -34.34 18.36
C HIS A 12 3.26 -34.07 16.92
N ASP A 13 4.45 -34.54 16.58
CA ASP A 13 5.06 -34.36 15.25
C ASP A 13 4.31 -35.24 14.23
N THR A 14 3.32 -34.66 13.55
CA THR A 14 2.49 -35.38 12.58
C THR A 14 3.28 -35.65 11.28
N GLY A 15 2.93 -36.71 10.53
CA GLY A 15 3.63 -37.06 9.29
C GLY A 15 3.62 -35.93 8.24
N THR A 16 2.63 -35.04 8.31
CA THR A 16 2.51 -33.82 7.52
C THR A 16 3.61 -32.80 7.82
N ASP A 17 4.02 -32.66 9.08
CA ASP A 17 5.08 -31.71 9.51
C ASP A 17 6.46 -32.15 8.99
N ARG A 18 6.71 -33.46 8.94
CA ARG A 18 7.92 -34.02 8.32
C ARG A 18 7.99 -33.74 6.81
N SER A 19 6.84 -33.81 6.12
CA SER A 19 6.76 -33.50 4.69
C SER A 19 6.98 -32.01 4.41
N ALA A 20 6.51 -31.14 5.31
CA ALA A 20 6.67 -29.69 5.22
C ALA A 20 8.12 -29.26 5.47
N ARG A 21 8.79 -29.85 6.48
CA ARG A 21 10.22 -29.63 6.74
C ARG A 21 11.10 -30.09 5.57
N ARG A 22 10.81 -31.24 4.95
CA ARG A 22 11.55 -31.72 3.77
C ARG A 22 11.40 -30.78 2.57
N ARG A 23 10.19 -30.27 2.32
CA ARG A 23 9.96 -29.28 1.27
C ARG A 23 10.64 -27.94 1.56
N ALA A 24 10.58 -27.47 2.81
CA ALA A 24 11.27 -26.25 3.24
C ALA A 24 12.80 -26.36 3.13
N ALA A 25 13.37 -27.53 3.45
CA ALA A 25 14.79 -27.81 3.28
C ALA A 25 15.21 -27.85 1.80
N ALA A 26 14.36 -28.43 0.94
CA ALA A 26 14.61 -28.46 -0.50
C ALA A 26 14.52 -27.05 -1.13
N THR A 27 13.58 -26.21 -0.69
CA THR A 27 13.48 -24.83 -1.18
C THR A 27 14.60 -23.93 -0.66
N THR A 28 15.08 -24.14 0.57
CA THR A 28 16.27 -23.41 1.07
C THR A 28 17.53 -23.79 0.30
N ALA A 29 17.73 -25.07 -0.04
CA ALA A 29 18.87 -25.50 -0.87
C ALA A 29 18.87 -24.91 -2.29
N LEU A 30 17.69 -24.62 -2.87
CA LEU A 30 17.55 -24.04 -4.20
C LEU A 30 17.81 -22.52 -4.26
N PHE A 31 17.66 -21.80 -3.14
CA PHE A 31 17.77 -20.34 -3.10
C PHE A 31 18.86 -19.81 -2.16
N GLY A 32 19.56 -20.67 -1.41
CA GLY A 32 20.66 -20.27 -0.53
C GLY A 32 21.65 -21.41 -0.32
N GLY A 33 22.89 -21.21 -0.76
CA GLY A 33 23.98 -22.18 -0.66
C GLY A 33 24.33 -22.63 0.76
N ALA A 34 25.30 -23.55 0.83
CA ALA A 34 25.87 -24.24 2.00
C ALA A 34 25.37 -23.82 3.40
N ALA A 35 24.88 -24.81 4.14
CA ALA A 35 24.30 -24.77 5.49
C ALA A 35 25.16 -24.16 6.63
N SER A 36 26.25 -23.44 6.33
CA SER A 36 27.07 -22.72 7.30
C SER A 36 26.69 -21.24 7.47
N GLN A 37 25.83 -20.67 6.61
CA GLN A 37 25.29 -19.32 6.83
C GLN A 37 23.95 -19.39 7.56
N SER A 38 24.00 -19.36 8.89
CA SER A 38 22.81 -19.06 9.68
C SER A 38 22.33 -17.65 9.34
N GLY A 39 21.24 -17.53 8.60
CA GLY A 39 20.59 -16.24 8.34
C GLY A 39 20.30 -15.49 9.64
N GLN A 40 20.37 -14.16 9.56
CA GLN A 40 20.18 -13.25 10.69
C GLN A 40 18.81 -13.54 11.33
N LYS A 41 18.81 -14.07 12.55
CA LYS A 41 17.57 -14.31 13.30
C LYS A 41 16.96 -12.95 13.65
N PHE A 42 15.70 -12.74 13.25
CA PHE A 42 14.95 -11.55 13.63
C PHE A 42 14.65 -11.58 15.12
N ASP A 43 15.29 -10.68 15.86
CA ASP A 43 15.07 -10.47 17.29
C ASP A 43 14.09 -9.30 17.47
N PHE A 44 12.82 -9.61 17.73
CA PHE A 44 11.76 -8.62 17.89
C PHE A 44 11.80 -7.91 19.25
N SER A 45 12.73 -8.27 20.14
CA SER A 45 12.85 -7.66 21.47
C SER A 45 13.71 -6.39 21.50
N LYS A 46 14.40 -6.07 20.39
CA LYS A 46 15.24 -4.87 20.27
C LYS A 46 14.56 -3.84 19.39
N SER A 47 14.05 -2.78 20.02
CA SER A 47 13.79 -1.50 19.36
C SER A 47 15.12 -0.91 18.89
N GLY A 48 15.57 -1.27 17.69
CA GLY A 48 16.76 -0.72 17.06
C GLY A 48 16.75 -1.06 15.59
N ALA A 49 16.63 -0.04 14.75
CA ALA A 49 16.79 -0.17 13.31
C ALA A 49 18.09 -0.94 12.98
N PRO A 50 18.12 -1.77 11.93
CA PRO A 50 19.30 -2.54 11.60
C PRO A 50 20.45 -1.58 11.26
N ALA A 51 21.49 -1.60 12.08
CA ALA A 51 22.76 -0.96 11.75
C ALA A 51 23.36 -1.71 10.56
N MET A 52 23.31 -1.11 9.37
CA MET A 52 24.00 -1.65 8.20
C MET A 52 25.52 -1.62 8.46
N PRO A 53 26.26 -2.68 8.08
CA PRO A 53 27.71 -2.63 8.09
C PRO A 53 28.17 -1.67 6.99
N THR A 54 28.68 -0.51 7.39
CA THR A 54 29.37 0.41 6.49
C THR A 54 30.77 -0.16 6.22
N SER A 55 30.90 -0.94 5.15
CA SER A 55 32.21 -1.28 4.61
C SER A 55 32.86 0.02 4.10
N GLY A 56 33.91 0.45 4.79
CA GLY A 56 34.57 1.74 4.60
C GLY A 56 35.13 1.94 3.21
N THR A 57 34.43 2.73 2.41
CA THR A 57 34.92 3.59 1.31
C THR A 57 33.75 4.48 0.86
N GLY A 58 33.20 5.28 1.78
CA GLY A 58 32.05 6.15 1.50
C GLY A 58 32.49 7.41 0.77
N SER A 59 32.37 7.41 -0.56
CA SER A 59 32.33 8.64 -1.37
C SER A 59 31.21 9.56 -0.84
N LEU A 60 31.38 10.88 -0.87
CA LEU A 60 30.39 11.87 -0.41
C LEU A 60 28.97 11.67 -1.01
N ALA A 61 28.85 10.90 -2.09
CA ALA A 61 27.57 10.46 -2.66
C ALA A 61 26.73 9.55 -1.73
N ASP A 62 27.35 8.83 -0.79
CA ASP A 62 26.67 7.89 0.10
C ASP A 62 25.85 8.58 1.21
N LEU A 63 26.17 9.84 1.53
CA LEU A 63 25.42 10.63 2.49
C LEU A 63 24.01 11.01 1.98
N TYR A 64 23.83 11.09 0.65
CA TYR A 64 22.55 11.44 0.03
C TYR A 64 21.76 10.23 -0.47
N GLN A 65 22.35 9.02 -0.50
CA GLN A 65 21.67 7.81 -0.96
C GLN A 65 20.30 7.55 -0.29
N PRO A 66 20.11 7.74 1.03
CA PRO A 66 18.82 7.46 1.67
C PRO A 66 17.70 8.40 1.20
N ALA A 67 18.02 9.68 0.95
CA ALA A 67 17.06 10.68 0.51
C ALA A 67 16.69 10.49 -0.97
N PHE A 68 17.66 10.21 -1.85
CA PHE A 68 17.37 9.93 -3.25
C PHE A 68 16.55 8.65 -3.43
N ARG A 69 16.81 7.60 -2.64
CA ARG A 69 16.03 6.35 -2.70
C ARG A 69 14.60 6.54 -2.21
N SER A 70 14.36 7.37 -1.20
CA SER A 70 13.00 7.65 -0.72
C SER A 70 12.21 8.49 -1.72
N GLU A 71 12.84 9.45 -2.40
CA GLU A 71 12.22 10.23 -3.48
C GLU A 71 11.86 9.36 -4.70
N ILE A 72 12.78 8.48 -5.12
CA ILE A 72 12.51 7.52 -6.21
C ILE A 72 11.35 6.60 -5.81
N ALA A 73 11.35 6.06 -4.59
CA ALA A 73 10.26 5.23 -4.10
C ALA A 73 8.90 5.98 -4.04
N LEU A 74 8.91 7.27 -3.74
CA LEU A 74 7.69 8.10 -3.78
C LEU A 74 7.21 8.34 -5.21
N ARG A 75 8.12 8.58 -6.16
CA ARG A 75 7.80 8.70 -7.58
C ARG A 75 7.25 7.40 -8.15
N ASP A 76 7.86 6.27 -7.82
CA ASP A 76 7.41 4.95 -8.25
C ASP A 76 6.03 4.61 -7.68
N LYS A 77 5.79 4.94 -6.40
CA LYS A 77 4.45 4.81 -5.79
C LYS A 77 3.42 5.69 -6.50
N ARG A 78 3.78 6.91 -6.89
CA ARG A 78 2.87 7.82 -7.63
C ARG A 78 2.55 7.27 -9.02
N ALA A 79 3.55 6.77 -9.75
CA ALA A 79 3.38 6.13 -11.05
C ALA A 79 2.49 4.89 -10.95
N ALA A 80 2.78 4.00 -9.99
CA ALA A 80 1.98 2.79 -9.77
C ALA A 80 0.51 3.10 -9.39
N ARG A 81 0.25 4.22 -8.72
CA ARG A 81 -1.11 4.69 -8.42
C ARG A 81 -1.82 5.21 -9.67
N MET A 82 -1.14 5.97 -10.52
CA MET A 82 -1.67 6.42 -11.82
C MET A 82 -2.03 5.25 -12.73
N ASP A 83 -1.21 4.19 -12.78
CA ASP A 83 -1.45 3.02 -13.63
C ASP A 83 -2.68 2.21 -13.21
N ARG A 84 -3.05 2.26 -11.92
CA ARG A 84 -4.24 1.60 -11.37
C ARG A 84 -5.54 2.34 -11.66
N LEU A 85 -5.47 3.56 -12.19
CA LEU A 85 -6.67 4.36 -12.48
C LEU A 85 -7.47 3.77 -13.65
N PRO A 86 -8.81 3.82 -13.60
CA PRO A 86 -9.66 3.43 -14.72
C PRO A 86 -9.30 4.19 -16.00
N ALA A 87 -9.43 3.55 -17.17
CA ALA A 87 -9.06 4.15 -18.46
C ALA A 87 -9.76 5.49 -18.72
N ALA A 88 -11.04 5.62 -18.36
CA ALA A 88 -11.78 6.88 -18.49
C ALA A 88 -11.17 8.02 -17.65
N VAL A 89 -10.65 7.71 -16.46
CA VAL A 89 -10.01 8.70 -15.58
C VAL A 89 -8.60 9.05 -16.07
N ARG A 90 -7.86 8.07 -16.64
CA ARG A 90 -6.55 8.35 -17.26
C ARG A 90 -6.68 9.28 -18.47
N LYS A 91 -7.78 9.16 -19.24
CA LYS A 91 -8.08 10.10 -20.34
C LYS A 91 -8.31 11.52 -19.86
N LEU A 92 -8.88 11.74 -18.67
CA LEU A 92 -8.97 13.09 -18.11
C LEU A 92 -7.59 13.73 -17.87
N ALA A 93 -6.60 12.93 -17.46
CA ALA A 93 -5.25 13.42 -17.26
C ALA A 93 -4.59 13.82 -18.59
N SER A 94 -4.83 13.06 -19.67
CA SER A 94 -4.29 13.37 -21.01
C SER A 94 -5.03 14.50 -21.71
N ASP A 95 -6.36 14.49 -21.68
CA ASP A 95 -7.21 15.31 -22.54
C ASP A 95 -7.50 16.69 -21.92
N GLN A 96 -7.57 16.75 -20.59
CA GLN A 96 -7.85 17.99 -19.86
C GLN A 96 -6.65 18.48 -19.03
N GLY A 97 -5.50 17.81 -19.13
CA GLY A 97 -4.26 18.21 -18.45
C GLY A 97 -4.34 18.16 -16.92
N VAL A 98 -5.26 17.37 -16.34
CA VAL A 98 -5.38 17.24 -14.88
C VAL A 98 -4.19 16.44 -14.36
N THR A 99 -3.25 17.12 -13.70
CA THR A 99 -2.02 16.51 -13.14
C THR A 99 -2.13 16.17 -11.66
N ASP A 100 -3.20 16.60 -10.99
CA ASP A 100 -3.38 16.38 -9.57
C ASP A 100 -3.91 14.98 -9.29
N LEU A 101 -3.03 14.11 -8.79
CA LEU A 101 -3.30 12.69 -8.55
C LEU A 101 -4.47 12.48 -7.55
N PRO A 102 -4.55 13.20 -6.41
CA PRO A 102 -5.65 13.04 -5.47
C PRO A 102 -7.03 13.32 -6.10
N VAL A 103 -7.14 14.33 -6.97
CA VAL A 103 -8.39 14.63 -7.70
C VAL A 103 -8.78 13.45 -8.59
N LEU A 104 -7.82 12.92 -9.36
CA LEU A 104 -8.07 11.77 -10.24
C LEU A 104 -8.48 10.52 -9.46
N GLU A 105 -7.88 10.29 -8.29
CA GLU A 105 -8.20 9.14 -7.45
C GLU A 105 -9.57 9.25 -6.79
N VAL A 106 -9.97 10.43 -6.31
CA VAL A 106 -11.32 10.68 -5.80
C VAL A 106 -12.36 10.38 -6.89
N VAL A 107 -12.12 10.88 -8.10
CA VAL A 107 -12.97 10.63 -9.26
C VAL A 107 -13.03 9.14 -9.58
N ALA A 108 -11.90 8.43 -9.57
CA ALA A 108 -11.85 6.99 -9.78
C ALA A 108 -12.64 6.18 -8.73
N VAL A 109 -12.56 6.57 -7.45
CA VAL A 109 -13.34 5.95 -6.36
C VAL A 109 -14.83 6.14 -6.60
N ILE A 110 -15.27 7.36 -6.92
CA ILE A 110 -16.69 7.66 -7.17
C ILE A 110 -17.19 6.95 -8.42
N CYS A 111 -16.43 6.97 -9.52
CA CYS A 111 -16.85 6.29 -10.74
C CYS A 111 -16.93 4.78 -10.54
N ARG A 112 -16.03 4.17 -9.76
CA ARG A 112 -16.14 2.75 -9.37
C ARG A 112 -17.39 2.48 -8.54
N ALA A 113 -17.73 3.35 -7.57
CA ALA A 113 -18.94 3.21 -6.78
C ALA A 113 -20.21 3.35 -7.64
N CYS A 114 -20.23 4.31 -8.58
CA CYS A 114 -21.34 4.49 -9.51
C CYS A 114 -21.49 3.28 -10.45
N THR A 115 -20.39 2.73 -10.98
CA THR A 115 -20.46 1.55 -11.87
C THR A 115 -20.94 0.31 -11.13
N THR A 116 -20.56 0.12 -9.86
CA THR A 116 -21.13 -0.96 -9.03
C THR A 116 -22.62 -0.82 -8.79
N MET A 117 -23.15 0.41 -8.83
CA MET A 117 -24.59 0.71 -8.70
C MET A 117 -25.33 0.78 -10.05
N GLY A 118 -24.70 0.31 -11.15
CA GLY A 118 -25.30 0.32 -12.48
C GLY A 118 -25.36 1.70 -13.15
N GLY A 119 -24.46 2.61 -12.78
CA GLY A 119 -24.43 4.00 -13.27
C GLY A 119 -25.29 4.97 -12.45
N ASN A 120 -25.97 4.47 -11.42
CA ASN A 120 -26.72 5.32 -10.49
C ASN A 120 -25.78 6.11 -9.58
N PRO A 121 -26.22 7.27 -9.05
CA PRO A 121 -25.49 7.98 -8.03
C PRO A 121 -25.20 7.07 -6.84
N ALA A 122 -23.95 7.08 -6.37
CA ALA A 122 -23.52 6.28 -5.24
C ALA A 122 -23.33 7.17 -4.01
N GLN A 123 -23.67 6.64 -2.83
CA GLN A 123 -23.38 7.33 -1.57
C GLN A 123 -21.89 7.18 -1.25
N CYS A 124 -21.19 8.29 -1.08
CA CYS A 124 -19.78 8.28 -0.71
C CYS A 124 -19.50 9.37 0.32
N PHE A 125 -18.99 8.98 1.48
CA PHE A 125 -18.59 9.90 2.54
C PHE A 125 -17.14 10.35 2.34
N ALA A 126 -16.87 11.63 2.63
CA ALA A 126 -15.52 12.17 2.54
C ALA A 126 -14.51 11.44 3.44
N SER A 127 -14.98 10.87 4.57
CA SER A 127 -14.16 10.05 5.46
C SER A 127 -13.62 8.79 4.79
N ASP A 128 -14.45 8.11 4.01
CA ASP A 128 -14.10 6.84 3.38
C ASP A 128 -13.23 7.07 2.15
N ILE A 129 -13.55 8.13 1.40
CA ILE A 129 -12.73 8.59 0.27
C ILE A 129 -11.35 9.00 0.77
N GLY A 130 -11.25 9.78 1.86
CA GLY A 130 -9.99 10.21 2.44
C GLY A 130 -9.10 9.02 2.84
N LYS A 131 -9.69 7.99 3.47
CA LYS A 131 -8.99 6.73 3.79
C LYS A 131 -8.50 6.00 2.54
N ALA A 132 -9.30 5.95 1.48
CA ALA A 132 -8.95 5.24 0.25
C ALA A 132 -7.74 5.87 -0.47
N ILE A 133 -7.61 7.20 -0.43
CA ILE A 133 -6.53 7.93 -1.11
C ILE A 133 -5.36 8.32 -0.17
N GLY A 134 -5.53 8.16 1.14
CA GLY A 134 -4.51 8.45 2.14
C GLY A 134 -4.40 9.93 2.51
N VAL A 135 -5.52 10.67 2.52
CA VAL A 135 -5.58 12.08 2.94
C VAL A 135 -6.56 12.26 4.10
N THR A 136 -6.47 13.41 4.77
CA THR A 136 -7.40 13.79 5.84
C THR A 136 -8.81 14.00 5.31
N THR A 137 -9.82 13.86 6.17
CA THR A 137 -11.23 14.04 5.79
C THR A 137 -11.52 15.44 5.25
N GLN A 138 -10.98 16.48 5.91
CA GLN A 138 -11.10 17.88 5.48
C GLN A 138 -10.51 18.08 4.08
N ARG A 139 -9.32 17.51 3.82
CA ARG A 139 -8.69 17.60 2.50
C ARG A 139 -9.48 16.85 1.43
N ALA A 140 -10.08 15.72 1.77
CA ALA A 140 -10.97 14.99 0.86
C ALA A 140 -12.21 15.81 0.48
N GLU A 141 -12.81 16.57 1.40
CA GLU A 141 -13.93 17.47 1.11
C GLU A 141 -13.55 18.60 0.15
N GLU A 142 -12.35 19.18 0.32
CA GLU A 142 -11.83 20.19 -0.60
C GLU A 142 -11.64 19.63 -2.01
N ILE A 143 -11.02 18.45 -2.12
CA ILE A 143 -10.80 17.75 -3.39
C ILE A 143 -12.14 17.40 -4.05
N LEU A 144 -13.13 16.94 -3.28
CA LEU A 144 -14.48 16.67 -3.78
C LEU A 144 -15.15 17.93 -4.34
N ARG A 145 -15.03 19.05 -3.62
CA ARG A 145 -15.55 20.34 -4.07
C ARG A 145 -14.88 20.78 -5.36
N GLU A 146 -13.56 20.63 -5.46
CA GLU A 146 -12.78 20.96 -6.66
C GLU A 146 -13.16 20.07 -7.84
N ALA A 147 -13.27 18.75 -7.64
CA ALA A 147 -13.68 17.80 -8.67
C ALA A 147 -15.12 18.08 -9.17
N ALA A 148 -16.01 18.53 -8.28
CA ALA A 148 -17.36 18.95 -8.63
C ALA A 148 -17.37 20.27 -9.43
N GLN A 149 -16.57 21.25 -9.03
CA GLN A 149 -16.42 22.53 -9.76
C GLN A 149 -15.88 22.32 -11.17
N ARG A 150 -14.94 21.38 -11.35
CA ARG A 150 -14.41 20.98 -12.66
C ARG A 150 -15.40 20.14 -13.48
N GLY A 151 -16.51 19.72 -12.89
CA GLY A 151 -17.59 19.02 -13.58
C GLY A 151 -17.39 17.52 -13.78
N PHE A 152 -16.38 16.91 -13.14
CA PHE A 152 -16.14 15.46 -13.24
C PHE A 152 -17.16 14.63 -12.47
N ILE A 153 -17.62 15.19 -11.35
CA ILE A 153 -18.63 14.60 -10.48
C ILE A 153 -19.73 15.61 -10.20
N GLU A 154 -20.93 15.12 -9.93
CA GLU A 154 -22.07 15.95 -9.57
C GLU A 154 -22.55 15.61 -8.16
N PRO A 155 -22.59 16.58 -7.23
CA PRO A 155 -23.15 16.36 -5.90
C PRO A 155 -24.67 16.21 -5.99
N ARG A 156 -25.22 15.28 -5.21
CA ARG A 156 -26.65 15.05 -4.98
C ARG A 156 -26.92 15.08 -3.47
N ALA A 157 -28.19 15.24 -3.10
CA ALA A 157 -28.60 15.30 -1.70
C ALA A 157 -28.15 14.03 -0.93
N GLY A 158 -27.78 14.18 0.34
CA GLY A 158 -27.44 13.05 1.22
C GLY A 158 -26.08 12.39 0.96
N ASN A 159 -25.08 13.15 0.50
CA ASN A 159 -23.74 12.65 0.15
C ASN A 159 -23.73 11.63 -1.00
N TYR A 160 -24.69 11.76 -1.92
CA TYR A 160 -24.69 11.00 -3.17
C TYR A 160 -23.88 11.76 -4.21
N TRP A 161 -23.13 11.01 -5.01
CA TRP A 161 -22.30 11.54 -6.09
C TRP A 161 -22.60 10.80 -7.37
N ARG A 162 -22.72 11.55 -8.47
CA ARG A 162 -22.84 10.99 -9.81
C ARG A 162 -21.52 11.21 -10.57
N CYS A 163 -20.98 10.16 -11.17
CA CYS A 163 -19.87 10.26 -12.12
C CYS A 163 -20.40 10.75 -13.49
N LYS A 164 -19.74 11.74 -14.09
CA LYS A 164 -20.08 12.29 -15.42
C LYS A 164 -19.17 11.77 -16.55
N LEU A 165 -18.31 10.79 -16.25
CA LEU A 165 -17.33 10.19 -17.15
C LEU A 165 -17.85 8.91 -17.80
#